data_AF-A0A7C5X5B9-F1
#
_entry.id   AF-A0A7C5X5B9-F1
#
_cell.length_a   1.000
_cell.length_b   1.000
_cell.length_c   1.000
_cell.angle_alpha   90.00
_cell.angle_beta   90.00
_cell.angle_gamma   90.00
#
_symmetry.space_group_name_H-M   'P 1'
#
loop_
_entity.id
_entity.type
_entity.pdbx_description
1 polymer ?
#
loop_
_entity_poly.entity_id
_entity_poly.type
_entity_poly.pdbx_seq_one_letter_code
_entity_poly.pdbx_strand_id
1 'polypeptide(L)'
;MIDEVKRRIAGDVVFSDDSGQAIRKWRMVFGLSQVELAKYLGVASSVISDYEKNRRRPGMRFLRAFIDSLLKYDELSGYSVTKRLAQSMGI
;
A
#
# COMPACT_ATOMS: atom_id res chain seq x y z
N MET A 1 -6.34 -3.22 15.45
CA MET A 1 -6.23 -1.97 14.66
C MET A 1 -5.34 -2.12 13.42
N ILE A 2 -4.01 -2.29 13.56
CA ILE A 2 -3.09 -2.30 12.40
C ILE A 2 -3.38 -3.50 11.48
N ASP A 3 -3.62 -4.68 12.04
CA ASP A 3 -3.89 -5.89 11.25
C ASP A 3 -5.20 -5.80 10.47
N GLU A 4 -6.22 -5.14 11.00
CA GLU A 4 -7.47 -4.87 10.31
C GLU A 4 -7.26 -3.93 9.13
N VAL A 5 -6.45 -2.88 9.29
CA VAL A 5 -6.05 -2.01 8.19
C VAL A 5 -5.26 -2.79 7.14
N LYS A 6 -4.30 -3.64 7.54
CA LYS A 6 -3.58 -4.53 6.60
C LYS A 6 -4.55 -5.40 5.80
N ARG A 7 -5.50 -6.06 6.47
CA ARG A 7 -6.52 -6.91 5.83
C ARG A 7 -7.41 -6.11 4.89
N ARG A 8 -7.79 -4.88 5.26
CA ARG A 8 -8.60 -4.01 4.39
C ARG A 8 -7.86 -3.63 3.12
N ILE A 9 -6.58 -3.23 3.23
CA ILE A 9 -5.75 -2.89 2.07
C ILE A 9 -5.55 -4.12 1.18
N ALA A 10 -5.19 -5.26 1.77
CA ALA A 10 -5.00 -6.50 1.04
C ALA A 10 -6.26 -6.92 0.29
N GLY A 11 -7.42 -6.92 0.97
CA GLY A 11 -8.71 -7.24 0.36
C GLY A 11 -9.05 -6.29 -0.79
N ASP A 12 -8.83 -4.99 -0.60
CA ASP A 12 -9.07 -4.00 -1.66
C ASP A 12 -8.23 -4.27 -2.92
N VAL A 13 -6.95 -4.64 -2.76
CA VAL A 13 -6.08 -4.95 -3.91
C VAL A 13 -6.46 -6.29 -4.55
N VAL A 14 -6.79 -7.30 -3.75
CA VAL A 14 -7.13 -8.66 -4.22
C VAL A 14 -8.47 -8.70 -4.95
N PHE A 15 -9.47 -7.98 -4.46
CA PHE A 15 -10.82 -7.97 -5.04
C PHE A 15 -11.03 -6.86 -6.09
N SER A 16 -10.02 -6.05 -6.39
CA SER A 16 -10.12 -5.02 -7.43
C SER A 16 -9.97 -5.60 -8.83
N ASP A 17 -10.85 -5.20 -9.76
CA ASP A 17 -10.70 -5.47 -11.20
C ASP A 17 -9.41 -4.84 -11.75
N ASP A 18 -8.98 -3.73 -11.15
CA ASP A 18 -7.73 -3.02 -11.43
C ASP A 18 -6.84 -3.00 -10.18
N SER A 19 -6.00 -4.03 -10.05
CA SER A 19 -5.02 -4.13 -8.98
C SER A 19 -4.00 -2.97 -8.98
N GLY A 20 -3.62 -2.46 -10.16
CA GLY A 20 -2.66 -1.37 -10.30
C GLY A 20 -3.21 -0.04 -9.78
N GLN A 21 -4.48 0.25 -10.10
CA GLN A 21 -5.20 1.40 -9.57
C GLN A 21 -5.39 1.28 -8.06
N ALA A 22 -5.70 0.09 -7.53
CA ALA A 22 -5.80 -0.14 -6.09
C ALA A 22 -4.46 0.10 -5.37
N ILE A 23 -3.34 -0.41 -5.90
CA ILE A 23 -1.99 -0.15 -5.38
C ILE A 23 -1.70 1.36 -5.38
N ARG A 24 -1.97 2.04 -6.50
CA ARG A 24 -1.79 3.49 -6.61
C ARG A 24 -2.63 4.24 -5.58
N LYS A 25 -3.90 3.85 -5.40
CA LYS A 25 -4.82 4.43 -4.42
C LYS A 25 -4.20 4.39 -3.03
N TRP A 26 -3.78 3.21 -2.58
CA TRP A 26 -3.22 3.05 -1.23
C TRP A 26 -1.89 3.77 -1.04
N ARG A 27 -1.00 3.75 -2.05
CA ARG A 27 0.22 4.55 -2.00
C ARG A 27 -0.10 6.04 -1.79
N MET A 28 -1.06 6.58 -2.55
CA MET A 28 -1.45 7.99 -2.46
C MET A 28 -2.18 8.32 -1.15
N VAL A 29 -3.00 7.41 -0.61
CA VAL A 29 -3.66 7.57 0.71
C VAL A 29 -2.62 7.75 1.82
N PHE A 30 -1.52 7.02 1.74
CA PHE A 30 -0.37 7.15 2.64
C PHE A 30 0.57 8.30 2.28
N GLY A 31 0.30 9.05 1.20
CA GLY A 31 1.09 10.23 0.82
C GLY A 31 2.47 9.93 0.21
N LEU A 32 2.74 8.68 -0.17
CA LEU A 32 4.04 8.28 -0.72
C LEU A 32 4.14 8.57 -2.22
N SER A 33 5.28 9.07 -2.69
CA SER A 33 5.65 9.03 -4.11
C SER A 33 6.07 7.61 -4.53
N GLN A 34 6.10 7.34 -5.85
CA GLN A 34 6.64 6.07 -6.37
C GLN A 34 8.10 5.85 -5.95
N VAL A 35 8.90 6.93 -5.89
CA VAL A 35 10.31 6.88 -5.50
C VAL A 35 10.47 6.51 -4.03
N GLU A 36 9.67 7.11 -3.15
CA GLU A 36 9.73 6.80 -1.71
C GLU A 36 9.30 5.37 -1.43
N LEU A 37 8.16 4.91 -1.98
CA LEU A 37 7.72 3.54 -1.82
C LEU A 37 8.77 2.54 -2.33
N ALA A 38 9.40 2.84 -3.47
CA ALA A 38 10.47 2.02 -4.03
C ALA A 38 11.69 1.91 -3.11
N LYS A 39 12.05 2.99 -2.40
CA LYS A 39 13.13 2.98 -1.38
C LYS A 39 12.79 2.02 -0.24
N TYR A 40 11.56 2.03 0.28
CA TYR A 40 11.13 1.10 1.33
C TYR A 40 11.12 -0.36 0.86
N LEU A 41 10.79 -0.60 -0.41
CA LEU A 41 10.76 -1.92 -1.01
C LEU A 41 12.12 -2.43 -1.50
N GLY A 42 13.15 -1.59 -1.56
CA GLY A 42 14.47 -1.95 -2.10
C GLY A 42 14.44 -2.26 -3.61
N VAL A 43 13.58 -1.57 -4.36
CA VAL A 43 13.41 -1.77 -5.82
C VAL A 43 13.55 -0.45 -6.57
N ALA A 44 13.62 -0.48 -7.90
CA ALA A 44 13.55 0.72 -8.72
C ALA A 44 12.12 1.30 -8.75
N SER A 45 11.99 2.62 -8.87
CA SER A 45 10.68 3.30 -8.97
C SER A 45 9.87 2.83 -10.18
N SER A 46 10.52 2.40 -11.25
CA SER A 46 9.89 1.78 -12.43
C SER A 46 9.13 0.51 -12.07
N VAL A 47 9.55 -0.26 -11.06
CA VAL A 47 8.83 -1.45 -10.60
C VAL A 47 7.47 -1.06 -10.02
N ILE A 48 7.41 0.02 -9.26
CA ILE A 48 6.14 0.54 -8.73
C ILE A 48 5.25 1.01 -9.88
N SER A 49 5.83 1.75 -10.83
CA SER A 49 5.13 2.20 -12.04
C SER A 49 4.54 1.03 -12.84
N ASP A 50 5.30 -0.07 -13.00
CA ASP A 50 4.85 -1.26 -13.70
C ASP A 50 3.63 -1.92 -13.03
N TYR A 51 3.62 -2.00 -11.68
CA TYR A 51 2.45 -2.48 -10.96
C TYR A 51 1.26 -1.54 -11.10
N GLU A 52 1.46 -0.23 -10.93
CA GLU A 52 0.37 0.75 -11.01
C GLU A 52 -0.23 0.92 -12.40
N LYS A 53 0.52 0.55 -13.45
CA LYS A 53 0.07 0.52 -14.85
C LYS A 53 -0.41 -0.86 -15.30
N ASN A 54 -0.58 -1.81 -14.37
CA ASN A 54 -0.98 -3.21 -14.63
C ASN A 54 -0.07 -3.97 -15.60
N ARG A 55 1.17 -3.52 -15.80
CA ARG A 55 2.18 -4.29 -16.56
C ARG A 55 2.67 -5.50 -15.76
N ARG A 56 2.48 -5.47 -14.44
CA ARG A 56 2.75 -6.57 -13.51
C ARG A 56 1.53 -6.79 -12.64
N ARG A 57 1.18 -8.06 -12.41
CA ARG A 57 0.17 -8.45 -11.42
C ARG A 57 0.85 -8.70 -10.06
N PRO A 58 0.33 -8.15 -8.95
CA PRO A 58 0.94 -8.33 -7.64
C PRO A 58 0.80 -9.79 -7.17
N GLY A 59 1.93 -10.44 -6.91
CA GLY A 59 1.94 -11.71 -6.17
C GLY A 59 1.87 -11.48 -4.66
N MET A 60 1.58 -12.54 -3.90
CA MET A 60 1.45 -12.48 -2.44
C MET A 60 2.66 -11.84 -1.73
N ARG A 61 3.89 -12.17 -2.17
CA ARG A 61 5.13 -11.63 -1.60
C ARG A 61 5.22 -10.11 -1.78
N PHE A 62 4.88 -9.62 -2.98
CA PHE A 62 4.87 -8.19 -3.25
C PHE A 62 3.78 -7.48 -2.44
N LEU A 63 2.56 -8.03 -2.40
CA LEU A 63 1.45 -7.42 -1.67
C LEU A 63 1.77 -7.24 -0.18
N ARG A 64 2.39 -8.25 0.45
CA ARG A 64 2.84 -8.15 1.84
C ARG A 64 3.88 -7.05 2.02
N ALA A 65 4.94 -7.07 1.21
CA ALA A 65 6.01 -6.07 1.29
C ALA A 65 5.50 -4.64 1.03
N PHE A 66 4.54 -4.49 0.11
CA PHE A 66 3.88 -3.22 -0.19
C PHE A 66 3.15 -2.69 1.03
N ILE A 67 2.27 -3.48 1.65
CA ILE A 67 1.50 -3.07 2.82
C ILE A 67 2.42 -2.76 4.00
N ASP A 68 3.42 -3.61 4.25
CA ASP A 68 4.38 -3.38 5.33
C ASP A 68 5.21 -2.09 5.09
N SER A 69 5.52 -1.76 3.83
CA SER A 69 6.21 -0.51 3.48
C SER A 69 5.35 0.73 3.74
N LEU A 70 4.03 0.67 3.46
CA LEU A 70 3.12 1.77 3.77
C LEU A 70 3.07 2.05 5.28
N LEU A 71 2.98 0.99 6.08
CA LEU A 71 2.88 1.10 7.54
C LEU A 71 4.21 1.54 8.17
N LYS A 72 5.34 1.05 7.66
CA LYS A 72 6.66 1.50 8.10
C LYS A 72 6.89 2.99 7.83
N TYR A 73 6.35 3.50 6.72
CA TYR A 73 6.37 4.94 6.46
C TYR A 73 5.47 5.71 7.44
N ASP A 74 4.24 5.27 7.65
CA ASP A 74 3.28 5.94 8.55
C ASP A 74 3.69 5.86 10.03
N GLU A 75 4.49 4.86 10.42
CA GLU A 75 5.09 4.74 11.75
C GLU A 75 5.88 6.00 12.14
N LEU A 76 6.59 6.63 11.18
CA LEU A 76 7.33 7.87 11.42
C LEU A 76 6.44 9.04 11.86
N SER A 77 5.14 8.97 11.53
CA SER A 77 4.13 9.95 11.93
C SER A 77 3.25 9.45 13.08
N GLY A 78 3.68 8.40 13.79
CA GLY A 78 2.91 7.80 14.89
C GLY A 78 1.63 7.09 14.41
N TYR A 79 1.66 6.50 13.21
CA TYR A 79 0.56 5.79 12.56
C TYR A 79 -0.68 6.67 12.27
N SER A 80 -0.44 7.93 11.88
CA SER A 80 -1.50 8.93 11.66
C SER A 80 -2.56 8.49 10.64
N VAL A 81 -2.14 7.95 9.49
CA VAL A 81 -3.03 7.53 8.41
C VAL A 81 -3.75 6.25 8.82
N THR A 82 -3.02 5.30 9.39
CA THR A 82 -3.54 4.01 9.86
C THR A 82 -4.63 4.20 10.92
N LYS A 83 -4.41 5.07 11.90
CA LYS A 83 -5.40 5.40 12.94
C LYS A 83 -6.66 6.02 12.35
N ARG A 84 -6.52 6.97 11.42
CA ARG A 84 -7.67 7.59 10.74
C ARG A 84 -8.47 6.59 9.93
N LEU A 85 -7.78 5.67 9.24
CA LEU A 85 -8.43 4.59 8.49
C LEU A 85 -9.20 3.66 9.42
N ALA A 86 -8.60 3.23 10.53
CA ALA A 86 -9.28 2.39 11.52
C ALA A 86 -10.53 3.06 12.09
N GLN A 87 -10.43 4.33 12.48
CA GLN A 87 -11.57 5.14 12.94
C GLN A 87 -12.69 5.21 11.90
N SER A 88 -12.37 5.45 10.61
CA SER A 88 -13.37 5.48 9.52
C SER A 88 -14.06 4.14 9.28
N MET A 89 -13.44 3.04 9.70
CA MET A 89 -13.96 1.68 9.56
C MET A 89 -14.67 1.19 10.83
N GLY A 90 -14.66 1.96 11.91
CA GLY A 90 -15.25 1.58 13.20
C GLY A 90 -14.49 0.49 13.96
N ILE A 91 -13.15 0.45 13.81
CA ILE A 91 -12.24 -0.56 14.40
C ILE A 91 -11.07 0.08 15.15
#